data_AF-A0A3D4S1G6-F1
#
_entry.id   AF-A0A3D4S1G6-F1
#
_cell.length_a   1.000
_cell.length_b   1.000
_cell.length_c   1.000
_cell.angle_alpha   90.00
_cell.angle_beta   90.00
_cell.angle_gamma   90.00
#
_symmetry.space_group_name_H-M   'P 1'
#
loop_
_entity.id
_entity.type
_entity.pdbx_description
1 polymer ?
#
loop_
_entity_poly.entity_id
_entity_poly.type
_entity_poly.pdbx_seq_one_letter_code
_entity_poly.pdbx_strand_id
1 'polypeptide(L)'
;MPVQRSLLDDPQPGLPATAHPTASINQSRRSTEDAASIAQGGCTGLETLEMGAGRVRVDDKKIINCHADLNQLVPFKYDWAWQKYLDGCANHWMPQEINMSPDVALWKNPDGLTDDERTIIKRNLGFFSTADSLVANNLVLAVYRHITNPECRQYLLRQAFEEALHTHAYQYAVESLGLDEGEIFNMYREVPAVARKAEWALPYTQSLADPHFHTGSTENDQRLLRELVAFYVIFEGIFFYVGFVQVLSMGRRNKMTGTAEQFQYILRDESMHMNFGIDVINQIKIENPHLWTEAFKQELILMIREAVELEALYAHETMPRGVLGLNAPMFDDYLRFIANRRCAQIGLAEQYPGATNPFPWMSEVLDLQKEKNFFETRVTEYQTGGTLSWD
;
A
#
# COMPACT_ATOMS: atom_id res chain seq x y z
N MET A 1 30.58 52.34 30.12
CA MET A 1 31.03 53.60 29.51
C MET A 1 32.23 53.30 28.62
N PRO A 2 32.44 53.94 27.44
CA PRO A 2 31.51 54.65 26.55
C PRO A 2 31.50 54.07 25.10
N VAL A 3 30.34 53.93 24.45
CA VAL A 3 29.70 54.84 23.44
C VAL A 3 29.99 54.47 21.98
N GLN A 4 28.94 53.97 21.32
CA GLN A 4 28.73 53.90 19.86
C GLN A 4 28.70 55.29 19.22
N ARG A 5 29.20 55.39 17.98
CA ARG A 5 28.78 56.42 17.02
C ARG A 5 28.44 55.81 15.65
N SER A 6 27.23 56.14 15.23
CA SER A 6 26.61 56.00 13.91
C SER A 6 27.37 56.80 12.84
N LEU A 7 27.40 56.29 11.60
CA LEU A 7 27.49 57.08 10.38
C LEU A 7 26.65 56.40 9.28
N LEU A 8 25.49 57.00 9.00
CA LEU A 8 24.77 56.93 7.74
C LEU A 8 25.36 57.97 6.77
N ASP A 9 25.08 57.75 5.48
CA ASP A 9 25.16 58.65 4.31
C ASP A 9 26.52 58.87 3.64
N ASP A 10 26.71 58.24 2.46
CA ASP A 10 26.73 58.96 1.17
C ASP A 10 26.83 58.00 -0.07
N PRO A 11 26.51 58.45 -1.30
CA PRO A 11 25.74 57.69 -2.29
C PRO A 11 26.58 56.99 -3.38
N GLN A 12 26.05 55.89 -3.94
CA GLN A 12 26.60 55.27 -5.15
C GLN A 12 25.98 55.82 -6.44
N PRO A 13 26.76 56.01 -7.52
CA PRO A 13 26.29 56.56 -8.79
C PRO A 13 25.53 55.53 -9.66
N GLY A 14 24.57 56.04 -10.42
CA GLY A 14 23.54 55.29 -11.13
C GLY A 14 23.99 54.35 -12.24
N LEU A 15 23.21 53.28 -12.41
CA LEU A 15 23.22 52.35 -13.53
C LEU A 15 22.23 52.81 -14.62
N PRO A 16 22.55 52.62 -15.91
CA PRO A 16 21.70 53.05 -17.01
C PRO A 16 20.49 52.12 -17.19
N ALA A 17 19.35 52.73 -17.55
CA ALA A 17 18.10 52.04 -17.87
C ALA A 17 18.26 51.16 -19.12
N THR A 18 18.08 49.85 -18.96
CA THR A 18 17.92 48.91 -20.08
C THR A 18 16.44 48.68 -20.35
N ALA A 19 16.04 48.92 -21.59
CA ALA A 19 14.68 48.81 -22.10
C ALA A 19 14.05 47.42 -21.90
N HIS A 20 12.76 47.41 -21.59
CA HIS A 20 11.90 46.22 -21.54
C HIS A 20 11.80 45.55 -22.91
N PRO A 21 12.02 44.23 -23.03
CA PRO A 21 11.46 43.45 -24.11
C PRO A 21 10.03 43.07 -23.75
N THR A 22 9.08 43.53 -24.56
CA THR A 22 7.70 43.07 -24.58
C THR A 22 7.64 41.56 -24.87
N ALA A 23 7.44 40.75 -23.83
CA ALA A 23 7.03 39.36 -23.96
C ALA A 23 5.51 39.29 -24.07
N SER A 24 5.00 39.51 -25.28
CA SER A 24 3.64 39.13 -25.66
C SER A 24 3.76 37.98 -26.66
N ILE A 25 2.83 37.02 -26.58
CA ILE A 25 2.71 35.80 -27.39
C ILE A 25 3.47 34.59 -26.81
N ASN A 26 2.97 34.07 -25.66
CA ASN A 26 2.92 32.63 -25.40
C ASN A 26 2.10 32.23 -24.15
N GLN A 27 1.60 33.17 -23.36
CA GLN A 27 0.74 32.87 -22.20
C GLN A 27 -0.64 32.32 -22.59
N SER A 28 -1.19 32.68 -23.76
CA SER A 28 -2.55 32.26 -24.11
C SER A 28 -2.68 30.82 -24.61
N ARG A 29 -1.58 30.14 -24.96
CA ARG A 29 -1.59 28.72 -25.39
C ARG A 29 -1.44 27.76 -24.20
N ARG A 30 -0.60 28.11 -23.22
CA ARG A 30 -0.50 27.35 -21.95
C ARG A 30 -1.80 27.42 -21.15
N SER A 31 -2.41 28.60 -21.05
CA SER A 31 -3.66 28.76 -20.31
C SER A 31 -4.83 27.95 -20.88
N THR A 32 -4.84 27.67 -22.19
CA THR A 32 -5.90 26.87 -22.83
C THR A 32 -5.69 25.37 -22.70
N GLU A 33 -4.44 24.90 -22.67
CA GLU A 33 -4.13 23.48 -22.40
C GLU A 33 -4.33 23.14 -20.92
N ASP A 34 -3.89 24.02 -20.01
CA ASP A 34 -4.12 23.87 -18.56
C ASP A 34 -5.63 23.98 -18.23
N ALA A 35 -6.37 24.91 -18.85
CA ALA A 35 -7.82 25.00 -18.65
C ALA A 35 -8.60 23.83 -19.28
N ALA A 36 -8.09 23.22 -20.36
CA ALA A 36 -8.70 22.04 -20.98
C ALA A 36 -8.40 20.75 -20.20
N SER A 37 -7.23 20.63 -19.55
CA SER A 37 -6.94 19.49 -18.66
C SER A 37 -7.73 19.58 -17.35
N ILE A 38 -7.99 20.79 -16.84
CA ILE A 38 -8.88 21.04 -15.70
C ILE A 38 -10.33 20.61 -16.02
N ALA A 39 -10.74 20.62 -17.29
CA ALA A 39 -12.10 20.28 -17.70
C ALA A 39 -12.41 18.77 -17.69
N GLN A 40 -11.41 17.90 -17.52
CA GLN A 40 -11.57 16.45 -17.68
C GLN A 40 -11.09 15.61 -16.48
N GLY A 41 -10.93 16.19 -15.28
CA GLY A 41 -10.67 15.47 -14.03
C GLY A 41 -10.66 16.37 -12.79
N GLY A 42 -10.40 15.79 -11.61
CA GLY A 42 -10.31 16.57 -10.37
C GLY A 42 -9.00 17.36 -10.25
N CYS A 43 -8.93 18.20 -9.22
CA CYS A 43 -7.72 18.93 -8.85
C CYS A 43 -6.55 17.99 -8.59
N THR A 44 -5.35 18.51 -8.81
CA THR A 44 -4.08 17.79 -8.72
C THR A 44 -3.28 18.20 -7.48
N GLY A 45 -3.52 19.41 -6.96
CA GLY A 45 -2.69 20.09 -5.95
C GLY A 45 -1.65 21.03 -6.57
N LEU A 46 -1.58 21.12 -7.90
CA LEU A 46 -0.65 21.98 -8.65
C LEU A 46 -1.31 23.25 -9.21
N GLU A 47 -2.57 23.49 -8.87
CA GLU A 47 -3.33 24.64 -9.34
C GLU A 47 -2.70 25.97 -8.92
N THR A 48 -2.83 27.00 -9.75
CA THR A 48 -2.36 28.34 -9.40
C THR A 48 -3.19 28.93 -8.26
N LEU A 49 -2.54 29.59 -7.30
CA LEU A 49 -3.21 30.21 -6.17
C LEU A 49 -4.19 31.30 -6.62
N GLU A 50 -5.45 31.16 -6.19
CA GLU A 50 -6.49 32.18 -6.37
C GLU A 50 -6.59 33.05 -5.11
N MET A 51 -6.08 34.28 -5.20
CA MET A 51 -6.15 35.23 -4.09
C MET A 51 -7.59 35.66 -3.80
N GLY A 52 -8.08 35.40 -2.59
CA GLY A 52 -9.44 35.73 -2.16
C GLY A 52 -10.47 34.60 -2.35
N ALA A 53 -10.04 33.41 -2.78
CA ALA A 53 -10.90 32.23 -2.84
C ALA A 53 -11.50 31.87 -1.46
N GLY A 54 -12.68 31.26 -1.49
CA GLY A 54 -13.37 30.80 -0.29
C GLY A 54 -12.60 29.70 0.44
N ARG A 55 -12.78 29.58 1.76
CA ARG A 55 -12.26 28.44 2.52
C ARG A 55 -12.95 27.15 2.08
N VAL A 56 -12.19 26.06 2.03
CA VAL A 56 -12.71 24.71 1.73
C VAL A 56 -13.77 24.32 2.77
N ARG A 57 -14.91 23.82 2.30
CA ARG A 57 -15.96 23.22 3.15
C ARG A 57 -15.91 21.70 3.03
N VAL A 58 -16.44 21.02 4.04
CA VAL A 58 -16.50 19.54 4.06
C VAL A 58 -17.20 19.02 2.81
N ASP A 59 -18.34 19.60 2.43
CA ASP A 59 -19.14 19.12 1.30
C ASP A 59 -18.46 19.29 -0.07
N ASP A 60 -17.43 20.13 -0.17
CA ASP A 60 -16.69 20.35 -1.42
C ASP A 60 -15.76 19.16 -1.75
N LYS A 61 -15.40 18.35 -0.74
CA LYS A 61 -14.41 17.26 -0.84
C LYS A 61 -15.04 16.00 -1.45
N LYS A 62 -14.31 15.28 -2.32
CA LYS A 62 -14.70 13.98 -2.88
C LYS A 62 -13.49 13.06 -2.99
N ILE A 63 -13.67 11.74 -3.00
CA ILE A 63 -12.54 10.81 -3.14
C ILE A 63 -11.87 10.94 -4.52
N ILE A 64 -12.68 11.06 -5.58
CA ILE A 64 -12.22 11.27 -6.96
C ILE A 64 -12.93 12.48 -7.56
N ASN A 65 -12.34 13.10 -8.57
CA ASN A 65 -12.93 14.21 -9.32
C ASN A 65 -13.36 15.40 -8.43
N CYS A 66 -12.63 15.64 -7.33
CA CYS A 66 -12.84 16.78 -6.44
C CYS A 66 -12.17 18.04 -7.01
N HIS A 67 -12.83 19.19 -6.90
CA HIS A 67 -12.29 20.49 -7.32
C HIS A 67 -11.94 21.42 -6.12
N ALA A 68 -12.01 20.91 -4.89
CA ALA A 68 -11.55 21.65 -3.72
C ALA A 68 -10.02 21.67 -3.66
N ASP A 69 -9.46 22.66 -2.98
CA ASP A 69 -8.01 22.79 -2.79
C ASP A 69 -7.45 21.58 -2.02
N LEU A 70 -6.72 20.73 -2.75
CA LEU A 70 -6.13 19.49 -2.21
C LEU A 70 -4.93 19.73 -1.29
N ASN A 71 -4.39 20.96 -1.25
CA ASN A 71 -3.29 21.29 -0.35
C ASN A 71 -3.76 21.61 1.08
N GLN A 72 -5.08 21.75 1.28
CA GLN A 72 -5.67 22.02 2.59
C GLN A 72 -6.22 20.73 3.21
N LEU A 73 -5.53 20.23 4.24
CA LEU A 73 -5.95 19.01 4.95
C LEU A 73 -7.33 19.16 5.63
N VAL A 74 -7.59 20.32 6.23
CA VAL A 74 -8.80 20.61 6.99
C VAL A 74 -9.81 21.43 6.18
N PRO A 75 -11.12 21.27 6.43
CA PRO A 75 -11.75 20.36 7.39
C PRO A 75 -11.76 18.89 6.91
N PHE A 76 -11.77 17.93 7.84
CA PHE A 76 -11.86 16.51 7.51
C PHE A 76 -13.27 16.15 7.02
N LYS A 77 -13.35 15.32 5.97
CA LYS A 77 -14.60 14.68 5.51
C LYS A 77 -14.59 13.18 5.79
N TYR A 78 -13.45 12.53 5.54
CA TYR A 78 -13.30 11.09 5.72
C TYR A 78 -12.50 10.80 6.98
N ASP A 79 -13.15 10.90 8.14
CA ASP A 79 -12.51 10.64 9.44
C ASP A 79 -11.92 9.23 9.52
N TRP A 80 -12.50 8.25 8.80
CA TRP A 80 -11.97 6.90 8.70
C TRP A 80 -10.58 6.87 8.05
N ALA A 81 -10.29 7.72 7.06
CA ALA A 81 -8.98 7.77 6.41
C ALA A 81 -7.93 8.36 7.36
N TRP A 82 -8.32 9.43 8.07
CA TRP A 82 -7.47 10.05 9.09
C TRP A 82 -7.18 9.09 10.26
N GLN A 83 -8.18 8.36 10.74
CA GLN A 83 -7.99 7.39 11.81
C GLN A 83 -7.02 6.28 11.38
N LYS A 84 -7.17 5.73 10.16
CA LYS A 84 -6.22 4.72 9.66
C LYS A 84 -4.79 5.28 9.55
N TYR A 85 -4.63 6.56 9.21
CA TYR A 85 -3.31 7.20 9.19
C TYR A 85 -2.69 7.23 10.60
N LEU A 86 -3.47 7.63 11.61
CA LEU A 86 -3.01 7.62 13.00
C LEU A 86 -2.66 6.21 13.49
N ASP A 87 -3.50 5.22 13.17
CA ASP A 87 -3.29 3.81 13.53
C ASP A 87 -2.02 3.26 12.85
N GLY A 88 -1.82 3.54 11.56
CA GLY A 88 -0.59 3.18 10.83
C GLY A 88 0.66 3.82 11.46
N CYS A 89 0.59 5.10 11.83
CA CYS A 89 1.69 5.76 12.56
C CYS A 89 1.98 5.10 13.92
N ALA A 90 0.96 4.71 14.67
CA ALA A 90 1.11 4.02 15.95
C ALA A 90 1.73 2.61 15.80
N ASN A 91 1.60 2.02 14.61
CA ASN A 91 2.12 0.71 14.26
C ASN A 91 3.60 0.72 13.81
N HIS A 92 4.35 1.80 13.97
CA HIS A 92 5.75 1.84 13.54
C HIS A 92 6.60 0.69 14.09
N TRP A 93 7.40 0.08 13.22
CA TRP A 93 8.37 -0.97 13.50
C TRP A 93 9.54 -0.88 12.52
N MET A 94 10.66 -1.52 12.86
CA MET A 94 11.84 -1.62 11.99
C MET A 94 12.34 -3.08 11.94
N PRO A 95 12.70 -3.62 10.76
CA PRO A 95 13.15 -5.00 10.63
C PRO A 95 14.34 -5.37 11.52
N GLN A 96 15.27 -4.43 11.72
CA GLN A 96 16.46 -4.63 12.54
C GLN A 96 16.18 -4.83 14.04
N GLU A 97 14.97 -4.50 14.50
CA GLU A 97 14.58 -4.74 15.90
C GLU A 97 14.30 -6.22 16.18
N ILE A 98 14.18 -7.05 15.13
CA ILE A 98 13.80 -8.45 15.21
C ILE A 98 15.04 -9.34 15.16
N ASN A 99 15.18 -10.22 16.16
CA ASN A 99 16.37 -11.07 16.29
C ASN A 99 16.38 -12.22 15.28
N MET A 100 17.25 -12.12 14.28
CA MET A 100 17.42 -13.16 13.26
C MET A 100 18.37 -14.31 13.64
N SER A 101 19.04 -14.26 14.79
CA SER A 101 20.05 -15.27 15.17
C SER A 101 19.51 -16.72 15.20
N PRO A 102 18.31 -17.00 15.74
CA PRO A 102 17.75 -18.36 15.70
C PRO A 102 17.50 -18.86 14.28
N ASP A 103 17.01 -17.98 13.40
CA ASP A 103 16.73 -18.28 12.00
C ASP A 103 18.02 -18.58 11.24
N VAL A 104 19.08 -17.81 11.46
CA VAL A 104 20.41 -18.06 10.87
C VAL A 104 20.96 -19.41 11.31
N ALA A 105 20.85 -19.75 12.60
CA ALA A 105 21.29 -21.04 13.12
C ALA A 105 20.50 -22.20 12.52
N LEU A 106 19.16 -22.06 12.44
CA LEU A 106 18.27 -23.06 11.85
C LEU A 106 18.55 -23.23 10.35
N TRP A 107 18.75 -22.13 9.62
CA TRP A 107 19.01 -22.14 8.18
C TRP A 107 20.35 -22.82 7.85
N LYS A 108 21.40 -22.58 8.64
CA LYS A 108 22.72 -23.21 8.46
C LYS A 108 22.76 -24.68 8.86
N ASN A 109 21.86 -25.12 9.74
CA ASN A 109 21.77 -26.52 10.12
C ASN A 109 21.18 -27.36 8.96
N PRO A 110 21.91 -28.35 8.42
CA PRO A 110 21.39 -29.23 7.37
C PRO A 110 20.09 -29.95 7.76
N ASP A 111 19.90 -30.27 9.04
CA ASP A 111 18.73 -30.97 9.56
C ASP A 111 17.65 -30.00 10.11
N GLY A 112 17.87 -28.69 10.02
CA GLY A 112 16.94 -27.69 10.57
C GLY A 112 15.64 -27.55 9.76
N LEU A 113 15.76 -27.57 8.44
CA LEU A 113 14.66 -27.44 7.48
C LEU A 113 14.80 -28.49 6.39
N THR A 114 13.67 -29.08 5.98
CA THR A 114 13.63 -29.90 4.77
C THR A 114 13.80 -29.04 3.52
N ASP A 115 14.15 -29.66 2.40
CA ASP A 115 14.24 -28.94 1.11
C ASP A 115 12.91 -28.29 0.69
N ASP A 116 11.78 -28.93 1.04
CA ASP A 116 10.44 -28.36 0.82
C ASP A 116 10.22 -27.12 1.69
N GLU A 117 10.60 -27.16 2.98
CA GLU A 117 10.49 -25.99 3.86
C GLU A 117 11.39 -24.84 3.38
N ARG A 118 12.61 -25.14 2.92
CA ARG A 118 13.52 -24.13 2.33
C ARG A 118 12.95 -23.53 1.05
N THR A 119 12.34 -24.36 0.19
CA THR A 119 11.69 -23.91 -1.04
C THR A 119 10.56 -22.94 -0.75
N ILE A 120 9.71 -23.25 0.25
CA ILE A 120 8.62 -22.36 0.68
C ILE A 120 9.16 -21.00 1.13
N ILE A 121 10.19 -20.97 1.97
CA ILE A 121 10.80 -19.72 2.43
C ILE A 121 11.40 -18.92 1.26
N LYS A 122 12.20 -19.56 0.40
CA LYS A 122 12.83 -18.87 -0.75
C LYS A 122 11.79 -18.31 -1.71
N ARG A 123 10.72 -19.06 -2.02
CA ARG A 123 9.66 -18.59 -2.93
C ARG A 123 8.82 -17.46 -2.33
N ASN A 124 8.54 -17.52 -1.03
CA ASN A 124 7.90 -16.40 -0.34
C ASN A 124 8.76 -15.14 -0.44
N LEU A 125 10.02 -15.22 -0.03
CA LEU A 125 10.92 -14.06 -0.09
C LEU A 125 11.09 -13.57 -1.52
N GLY A 126 11.19 -14.46 -2.51
CA GLY A 126 11.32 -14.10 -3.92
C GLY A 126 10.07 -13.43 -4.51
N PHE A 127 8.87 -13.83 -4.06
CA PHE A 127 7.64 -13.12 -4.40
C PHE A 127 7.57 -11.76 -3.71
N PHE A 128 7.60 -11.74 -2.39
CA PHE A 128 7.34 -10.53 -1.61
C PHE A 128 8.40 -9.43 -1.80
N SER A 129 9.68 -9.79 -1.97
CA SER A 129 10.77 -8.82 -2.16
C SER A 129 10.57 -7.86 -3.34
N THR A 130 9.79 -8.27 -4.34
CA THR A 130 9.43 -7.43 -5.50
C THR A 130 7.96 -7.04 -5.52
N ALA A 131 7.08 -7.83 -4.90
CA ALA A 131 5.65 -7.57 -4.83
C ALA A 131 5.35 -6.24 -4.12
N ASP A 132 5.97 -5.96 -2.97
CA ASP A 132 5.70 -4.72 -2.22
C ASP A 132 6.30 -3.49 -2.92
N SER A 133 7.36 -3.68 -3.71
CA SER A 133 7.83 -2.64 -4.63
C SER A 133 6.85 -2.37 -5.78
N LEU A 134 6.12 -3.38 -6.28
CA LEU A 134 5.06 -3.17 -7.28
C LEU A 134 3.89 -2.39 -6.66
N VAL A 135 3.49 -2.71 -5.43
CA VAL A 135 2.46 -1.97 -4.69
C VAL A 135 2.91 -0.52 -4.45
N ALA A 136 4.10 -0.30 -3.89
CA ALA A 136 4.65 1.03 -3.66
C ALA A 136 4.69 1.90 -4.92
N ASN A 137 5.19 1.33 -6.02
CA ASN A 137 5.24 2.03 -7.31
C ASN A 137 3.83 2.34 -7.83
N ASN A 138 2.87 1.43 -7.68
CA ASN A 138 1.49 1.68 -8.05
C ASN A 138 0.87 2.83 -7.23
N LEU A 139 1.08 2.83 -5.91
CA LEU A 139 0.58 3.90 -5.03
C LEU A 139 1.09 5.27 -5.47
N VAL A 140 2.40 5.39 -5.69
CA VAL A 140 3.07 6.67 -5.98
C VAL A 140 2.87 7.13 -7.42
N LEU A 141 2.98 6.22 -8.39
CA LEU A 141 2.99 6.57 -9.82
C LEU A 141 1.59 6.57 -10.44
N ALA A 142 0.63 5.86 -9.85
CA ALA A 142 -0.71 5.69 -10.40
C ALA A 142 -1.83 6.16 -9.46
N VAL A 143 -1.95 5.62 -8.24
CA VAL A 143 -3.13 5.84 -7.40
C VAL A 143 -3.19 7.26 -6.84
N TYR A 144 -2.09 7.76 -6.27
CA TYR A 144 -2.06 9.02 -5.51
C TYR A 144 -2.59 10.23 -6.30
N ARG A 145 -2.26 10.30 -7.60
CA ARG A 145 -2.67 11.40 -8.48
C ARG A 145 -4.19 11.44 -8.70
N HIS A 146 -4.88 10.31 -8.66
CA HIS A 146 -6.31 10.20 -8.96
C HIS A 146 -7.20 10.20 -7.71
N ILE A 147 -6.63 9.94 -6.54
CA ILE A 147 -7.31 10.19 -5.26
C ILE A 147 -7.22 11.68 -4.95
N THR A 148 -8.31 12.40 -5.17
CA THR A 148 -8.42 13.85 -5.02
C THR A 148 -8.94 14.23 -3.63
N ASN A 149 -8.37 13.66 -2.58
CA ASN A 149 -8.72 13.97 -1.19
C ASN A 149 -7.46 13.99 -0.30
N PRO A 150 -7.23 15.05 0.50
CA PRO A 150 -5.98 15.21 1.25
C PRO A 150 -5.81 14.21 2.40
N GLU A 151 -6.86 13.87 3.15
CA GLU A 151 -6.76 12.90 4.24
C GLU A 151 -6.55 11.46 3.74
N CYS A 152 -7.15 11.08 2.61
CA CYS A 152 -6.82 9.83 1.93
C CYS A 152 -5.38 9.84 1.39
N ARG A 153 -4.93 10.94 0.78
CA ARG A 153 -3.54 11.11 0.34
C ARG A 153 -2.56 10.99 1.50
N GLN A 154 -2.90 11.53 2.68
CA GLN A 154 -2.07 11.38 3.88
C GLN A 154 -1.88 9.90 4.27
N TYR A 155 -2.95 9.09 4.21
CA TYR A 155 -2.82 7.65 4.43
C TYR A 155 -1.98 6.97 3.34
N LEU A 156 -2.17 7.31 2.07
CA LEU A 156 -1.36 6.76 0.97
C LEU A 156 0.15 7.02 1.16
N LEU A 157 0.53 8.18 1.70
CA LEU A 157 1.94 8.45 2.06
C LEU A 157 2.44 7.53 3.16
N ARG A 158 1.60 7.23 4.16
CA ARG A 158 1.93 6.28 5.23
C ARG A 158 2.06 4.87 4.68
N GLN A 159 1.09 4.41 3.90
CA GLN A 159 1.11 3.09 3.26
C GLN A 159 2.35 2.94 2.37
N ALA A 160 2.65 3.89 1.48
CA ALA A 160 3.82 3.82 0.61
C ALA A 160 5.15 3.74 1.40
N PHE A 161 5.21 4.34 2.60
CA PHE A 161 6.34 4.17 3.49
C PHE A 161 6.36 2.79 4.17
N GLU A 162 5.21 2.23 4.53
CA GLU A 162 5.09 0.84 5.02
C GLU A 162 5.56 -0.16 3.96
N GLU A 163 5.19 0.00 2.68
CA GLU A 163 5.71 -0.86 1.59
C GLU A 163 7.26 -0.82 1.48
N ALA A 164 7.86 0.35 1.75
CA ALA A 164 9.31 0.49 1.79
C ALA A 164 9.92 -0.22 3.01
N LEU A 165 9.24 -0.19 4.16
CA LEU A 165 9.62 -0.96 5.34
C LEU A 165 9.50 -2.47 5.09
N HIS A 166 8.47 -2.93 4.38
CA HIS A 166 8.30 -4.34 4.03
C HIS A 166 9.41 -4.81 3.08
N THR A 167 9.70 -4.03 2.03
CA THR A 167 10.82 -4.28 1.12
C THR A 167 12.15 -4.40 1.88
N HIS A 168 12.37 -3.51 2.85
CA HIS A 168 13.53 -3.54 3.73
C HIS A 168 13.55 -4.78 4.64
N ALA A 169 12.39 -5.24 5.12
CA ALA A 169 12.28 -6.46 5.91
C ALA A 169 12.74 -7.70 5.13
N TYR A 170 12.32 -7.84 3.86
CA TYR A 170 12.78 -8.97 3.04
C TYR A 170 14.26 -8.87 2.72
N GLN A 171 14.78 -7.68 2.42
CA GLN A 171 16.22 -7.48 2.23
C GLN A 171 16.99 -7.92 3.49
N TYR A 172 16.57 -7.47 4.67
CA TYR A 172 17.19 -7.82 5.94
C TYR A 172 17.15 -9.34 6.21
N ALA A 173 16.04 -10.00 5.91
CA ALA A 173 15.91 -11.45 6.03
C ALA A 173 16.84 -12.20 5.05
N VAL A 174 16.88 -11.77 3.77
CA VAL A 174 17.74 -12.34 2.73
C VAL A 174 19.21 -12.21 3.09
N GLU A 175 19.64 -11.03 3.52
CA GLU A 175 21.01 -10.75 3.96
C GLU A 175 21.37 -11.60 5.20
N SER A 176 20.50 -11.60 6.22
CA SER A 176 20.73 -12.33 7.47
C SER A 176 20.94 -13.83 7.23
N LEU A 177 20.11 -14.43 6.37
CA LEU A 177 20.17 -15.85 6.03
C LEU A 177 21.33 -16.20 5.09
N GLY A 178 22.03 -15.21 4.53
CA GLY A 178 23.12 -15.41 3.56
C GLY A 178 22.61 -16.00 2.25
N LEU A 179 21.43 -15.58 1.80
CA LEU A 179 20.87 -15.96 0.50
C LEU A 179 21.51 -15.11 -0.61
N ASP A 180 21.46 -15.60 -1.85
CA ASP A 180 21.84 -14.81 -3.02
C ASP A 180 20.74 -13.77 -3.28
N GLU A 181 21.05 -12.49 -3.04
CA GLU A 181 20.11 -11.38 -3.27
C GLU A 181 19.65 -11.32 -4.72
N GLY A 182 20.54 -11.60 -5.67
CA GLY A 182 20.23 -11.66 -7.09
C GLY A 182 19.23 -12.76 -7.38
N GLU A 183 19.43 -13.97 -6.86
CA GLU A 183 18.48 -15.08 -7.02
C GLU A 183 17.10 -14.74 -6.45
N ILE A 184 17.04 -14.18 -5.23
CA ILE A 184 15.77 -13.91 -4.56
C ILE A 184 15.02 -12.75 -5.23
N PHE A 185 15.65 -11.60 -5.44
CA PHE A 185 14.99 -10.43 -6.03
C PHE A 185 14.73 -10.60 -7.54
N ASN A 186 15.48 -11.48 -8.22
CA ASN A 186 15.20 -11.80 -9.63
C ASN A 186 14.16 -12.89 -9.81
N MET A 187 13.68 -13.52 -8.73
CA MET A 187 12.83 -14.71 -8.81
C MET A 187 11.53 -14.46 -9.60
N TYR A 188 10.96 -13.26 -9.53
CA TYR A 188 9.78 -12.89 -10.32
C TYR A 188 10.00 -12.86 -11.84
N ARG A 189 11.26 -12.95 -12.31
CA ARG A 189 11.63 -13.09 -13.74
C ARG A 189 12.13 -14.49 -14.10
N GLU A 190 12.34 -15.36 -13.11
CA GLU A 190 12.93 -16.70 -13.32
C GLU A 190 11.98 -17.85 -13.00
N VAL A 191 11.05 -17.64 -12.05
CA VAL A 191 10.12 -18.68 -11.56
C VAL A 191 8.71 -18.35 -12.04
N PRO A 192 8.11 -19.15 -12.95
CA PRO A 192 6.77 -18.90 -13.49
C PRO A 192 5.68 -18.72 -12.42
N ALA A 193 5.76 -19.47 -11.32
CA ALA A 193 4.86 -19.35 -10.17
C ALA A 193 4.80 -17.92 -9.63
N VAL A 194 5.94 -17.25 -9.56
CA VAL A 194 6.10 -15.90 -9.01
C VAL A 194 5.79 -14.86 -10.09
N ALA A 195 6.30 -15.07 -11.31
CA ALA A 195 6.17 -14.15 -12.44
C ALA A 195 4.71 -13.84 -12.80
N ARG A 196 3.84 -14.87 -12.86
CA ARG A 196 2.45 -14.71 -13.31
C ARG A 196 1.65 -13.68 -12.50
N LYS A 197 1.90 -13.59 -11.19
CA LYS A 197 1.22 -12.64 -10.31
C LYS A 197 1.62 -11.20 -10.61
N ALA A 198 2.92 -10.97 -10.84
CA ALA A 198 3.43 -9.67 -11.26
C ALA A 198 2.97 -9.30 -12.67
N GLU A 199 3.02 -10.25 -13.62
CA GLU A 199 2.53 -10.06 -15.00
C GLU A 199 1.04 -9.73 -15.04
N TRP A 200 0.24 -10.33 -14.15
CA TRP A 200 -1.18 -10.04 -14.02
C TRP A 200 -1.43 -8.62 -13.49
N ALA A 201 -0.64 -8.14 -12.52
CA ALA A 201 -0.84 -6.83 -11.88
C ALA A 201 -0.32 -5.64 -12.70
N LEU A 202 0.80 -5.79 -13.41
CA LEU A 202 1.48 -4.71 -14.12
C LEU A 202 0.60 -3.92 -15.11
N PRO A 203 -0.28 -4.55 -15.92
CA PRO A 203 -1.16 -3.84 -16.84
C PRO A 203 -2.09 -2.82 -16.16
N TYR A 204 -2.51 -3.06 -14.92
CA TYR A 204 -3.37 -2.13 -14.17
C TYR A 204 -2.60 -0.86 -13.81
N THR A 205 -1.37 -1.00 -13.29
CA THR A 205 -0.50 0.15 -13.02
C THR A 205 -0.15 0.91 -14.30
N GLN A 206 0.22 0.21 -15.37
CA GLN A 206 0.55 0.83 -16.67
C GLN A 206 -0.63 1.65 -17.22
N SER A 207 -1.86 1.14 -17.06
CA SER A 207 -3.09 1.80 -17.50
C SER A 207 -3.32 3.15 -16.81
N LEU A 208 -3.02 3.26 -15.49
CA LEU A 208 -3.22 4.49 -14.72
C LEU A 208 -2.01 5.43 -14.69
N ALA A 209 -0.81 4.87 -14.87
CA ALA A 209 0.44 5.63 -14.97
C ALA A 209 0.59 6.32 -16.34
N ASP A 210 -0.26 6.01 -17.32
CA ASP A 210 -0.34 6.75 -18.59
C ASP A 210 -0.51 8.26 -18.30
N PRO A 211 0.40 9.13 -18.77
CA PRO A 211 0.27 10.57 -18.61
C PRO A 211 -1.06 11.15 -19.13
N HIS A 212 -1.67 10.51 -20.12
CA HIS A 212 -2.94 10.93 -20.73
C HIS A 212 -4.18 10.37 -20.03
N PHE A 213 -4.01 9.50 -19.04
CA PHE A 213 -5.13 9.01 -18.26
C PHE A 213 -5.59 10.07 -17.26
N HIS A 214 -6.89 10.35 -17.27
CA HIS A 214 -7.58 11.23 -16.33
C HIS A 214 -8.95 10.64 -15.96
N THR A 215 -9.28 10.66 -14.66
CA THR A 215 -10.64 10.38 -14.15
C THR A 215 -11.60 11.49 -14.52
N GLY A 216 -12.91 11.25 -14.56
CA GLY A 216 -13.92 12.26 -14.92
C GLY A 216 -14.92 11.78 -15.98
N SER A 217 -14.67 10.60 -16.57
CA SER A 217 -15.62 9.86 -17.38
C SER A 217 -15.96 8.54 -16.69
N THR A 218 -17.16 8.02 -16.92
CA THR A 218 -17.59 6.72 -16.36
C THR A 218 -16.59 5.60 -16.65
N GLU A 219 -16.04 5.57 -17.86
CA GLU A 219 -15.08 4.54 -18.29
C GLU A 219 -13.75 4.66 -17.55
N ASN A 220 -13.18 5.87 -17.45
CA ASN A 220 -11.91 6.06 -16.75
C ASN A 220 -12.05 5.91 -15.24
N ASP A 221 -13.17 6.33 -14.65
CA ASP A 221 -13.44 6.13 -13.23
C ASP A 221 -13.62 4.63 -12.91
N GLN A 222 -14.22 3.85 -13.81
CA GLN A 222 -14.24 2.38 -13.71
C GLN A 222 -12.84 1.76 -13.86
N ARG A 223 -11.97 2.31 -14.74
CA ARG A 223 -10.57 1.86 -14.84
C ARG A 223 -9.80 2.07 -13.54
N LEU A 224 -9.99 3.22 -12.86
CA LEU A 224 -9.42 3.45 -11.53
C LEU A 224 -9.98 2.46 -10.51
N LEU A 225 -11.31 2.30 -10.43
CA LEU A 225 -11.92 1.33 -9.52
C LEU A 225 -11.42 -0.10 -9.74
N ARG A 226 -11.21 -0.49 -10.99
CA ARG A 226 -10.67 -1.80 -11.36
C ARG A 226 -9.26 -2.01 -10.83
N GLU A 227 -8.41 -0.99 -10.95
CA GLU A 227 -7.05 -1.02 -10.43
C GLU A 227 -7.04 -1.06 -8.89
N LEU A 228 -7.86 -0.25 -8.22
CA LEU A 228 -8.01 -0.32 -6.76
C LEU A 228 -8.43 -1.72 -6.29
N VAL A 229 -9.32 -2.40 -7.02
CA VAL A 229 -9.66 -3.81 -6.75
C VAL A 229 -8.48 -4.74 -7.03
N ALA A 230 -7.74 -4.51 -8.12
CA ALA A 230 -6.58 -5.33 -8.47
C ALA A 230 -5.49 -5.29 -7.38
N PHE A 231 -5.19 -4.11 -6.82
CA PHE A 231 -4.15 -3.97 -5.80
C PHE A 231 -4.67 -4.30 -4.39
N TYR A 232 -5.65 -3.56 -3.87
CA TYR A 232 -6.07 -3.72 -2.47
C TYR A 232 -6.84 -5.01 -2.20
N VAL A 233 -7.73 -5.41 -3.12
CA VAL A 233 -8.62 -6.56 -2.89
C VAL A 233 -7.96 -7.87 -3.32
N ILE A 234 -7.21 -7.85 -4.43
CA ILE A 234 -6.59 -9.03 -5.01
C ILE A 234 -5.12 -9.16 -4.61
N PHE A 235 -4.27 -8.19 -4.90
CA PHE A 235 -2.83 -8.31 -4.65
C PHE A 235 -2.53 -8.39 -3.14
N GLU A 236 -2.91 -7.36 -2.38
CA GLU A 236 -2.75 -7.31 -0.93
C GLU A 236 -3.75 -8.25 -0.23
N GLY A 237 -4.98 -8.31 -0.75
CA GLY A 237 -6.08 -9.04 -0.10
C GLY A 237 -6.17 -10.55 -0.38
N ILE A 238 -5.56 -11.08 -1.44
CA ILE A 238 -5.60 -12.51 -1.82
C ILE A 238 -4.18 -13.05 -2.01
N PHE A 239 -3.37 -12.43 -2.87
CA PHE A 239 -2.04 -12.95 -3.22
C PHE A 239 -1.05 -12.97 -2.06
N PHE A 240 -1.14 -12.03 -1.12
CA PHE A 240 -0.24 -12.00 0.05
C PHE A 240 -0.63 -13.05 1.10
N TYR A 241 -1.94 -13.34 1.24
CA TYR A 241 -2.45 -14.16 2.33
C TYR A 241 -2.00 -15.63 2.28
N VAL A 242 -1.74 -16.18 1.10
CA VAL A 242 -1.13 -17.52 0.97
C VAL A 242 0.28 -17.52 1.53
N GLY A 243 1.06 -16.51 1.21
CA GLY A 243 2.42 -16.39 1.71
C GLY A 243 2.49 -16.15 3.21
N PHE A 244 1.56 -15.36 3.76
CA PHE A 244 1.42 -15.21 5.22
C PHE A 244 1.14 -16.55 5.90
N VAL A 245 0.18 -17.35 5.42
CA VAL A 245 -0.09 -18.67 5.99
C VAL A 245 1.15 -19.56 5.94
N GLN A 246 1.87 -19.57 4.82
CA GLN A 246 3.04 -20.42 4.62
C GLN A 246 4.15 -20.11 5.62
N VAL A 247 4.52 -18.83 5.78
CA VAL A 247 5.60 -18.41 6.68
C VAL A 247 5.16 -18.46 8.15
N LEU A 248 3.95 -18.01 8.48
CA LEU A 248 3.46 -18.02 9.85
C LEU A 248 3.24 -19.45 10.38
N SER A 249 2.93 -20.40 9.50
CA SER A 249 2.88 -21.83 9.88
C SER A 249 4.25 -22.40 10.25
N MET A 250 5.35 -21.86 9.69
CA MET A 250 6.70 -22.19 10.16
C MET A 250 6.91 -21.64 11.58
N GLY A 251 6.56 -20.36 11.80
CA GLY A 251 6.67 -19.70 13.11
C GLY A 251 5.90 -20.43 14.21
N ARG A 252 4.68 -20.89 13.91
CA ARG A 252 3.86 -21.71 14.83
C ARG A 252 4.50 -23.03 15.23
N ARG A 253 5.44 -23.54 14.42
CA ARG A 253 6.25 -24.74 14.70
C ARG A 253 7.62 -24.39 15.27
N ASN A 254 7.81 -23.15 15.73
CA ASN A 254 9.06 -22.62 16.25
C ASN A 254 10.23 -22.72 15.26
N LYS A 255 9.92 -22.53 13.96
CA LYS A 255 10.89 -22.47 12.87
C LYS A 255 10.83 -21.11 12.20
N MET A 256 12.00 -20.57 11.85
CA MET A 256 12.11 -19.26 11.19
C MET A 256 11.34 -18.16 11.95
N THR A 257 11.54 -18.10 13.26
CA THR A 257 10.73 -17.26 14.16
C THR A 257 10.96 -15.77 13.93
N GLY A 258 12.18 -15.36 13.57
CA GLY A 258 12.49 -13.96 13.23
C GLY A 258 11.85 -13.54 11.91
N THR A 259 11.89 -14.40 10.89
CA THR A 259 11.15 -14.17 9.63
C THR A 259 9.64 -14.18 9.88
N ALA A 260 9.14 -15.11 10.69
CA ALA A 260 7.71 -15.17 11.00
C ALA A 260 7.23 -13.94 11.80
N GLU A 261 8.05 -13.40 12.71
CA GLU A 261 7.74 -12.16 13.44
C GLU A 261 7.67 -10.95 12.50
N GLN A 262 8.62 -10.81 11.56
CA GLN A 262 8.53 -9.79 10.49
C GLN A 262 7.22 -9.92 9.70
N PHE A 263 6.84 -11.14 9.32
CA PHE A 263 5.58 -11.39 8.61
C PHE A 263 4.33 -11.09 9.45
N GLN A 264 4.40 -11.13 10.78
CA GLN A 264 3.29 -10.69 11.65
C GLN A 264 3.13 -9.16 11.63
N TYR A 265 4.24 -8.42 11.60
CA TYR A 265 4.19 -6.97 11.44
C TYR A 265 3.66 -6.58 10.06
N ILE A 266 4.15 -7.21 9.00
CA ILE A 266 3.67 -6.99 7.63
C ILE A 266 2.18 -7.33 7.53
N LEU A 267 1.73 -8.49 8.03
CA LEU A 267 0.31 -8.86 8.01
C LEU A 267 -0.59 -7.84 8.72
N ARG A 268 -0.11 -7.21 9.80
CA ARG A 268 -0.85 -6.16 10.50
C ARG A 268 -1.04 -4.95 9.61
N ASP A 269 0.05 -4.50 8.98
CA ASP A 269 0.06 -3.34 8.10
C ASP A 269 -0.84 -3.63 6.87
N GLU A 270 -0.69 -4.79 6.23
CA GLU A 270 -1.53 -5.24 5.11
C GLU A 270 -3.02 -5.32 5.44
N SER A 271 -3.36 -5.70 6.68
CA SER A 271 -4.76 -5.70 7.11
C SER A 271 -5.35 -4.28 7.11
N MET A 272 -4.53 -3.27 7.43
CA MET A 272 -4.91 -1.86 7.39
C MET A 272 -4.95 -1.34 5.96
N HIS A 273 -3.97 -1.68 5.13
CA HIS A 273 -3.93 -1.31 3.71
C HIS A 273 -5.19 -1.79 2.98
N MET A 274 -5.49 -3.08 3.09
CA MET A 274 -6.69 -3.67 2.51
C MET A 274 -7.98 -3.00 3.03
N ASN A 275 -8.07 -2.74 4.34
CA ASN A 275 -9.24 -2.06 4.91
C ASN A 275 -9.38 -0.62 4.39
N PHE A 276 -8.27 0.12 4.22
CA PHE A 276 -8.28 1.43 3.58
C PHE A 276 -8.77 1.35 2.13
N GLY A 277 -8.23 0.43 1.32
CA GLY A 277 -8.66 0.23 -0.05
C GLY A 277 -10.15 -0.11 -0.17
N ILE A 278 -10.66 -0.98 0.69
CA ILE A 278 -12.09 -1.32 0.76
C ILE A 278 -12.94 -0.08 1.07
N ASP A 279 -12.52 0.73 2.04
CA ASP A 279 -13.24 1.96 2.40
C ASP A 279 -13.21 2.98 1.24
N VAL A 280 -12.08 3.15 0.56
CA VAL A 280 -11.96 3.98 -0.67
C VAL A 280 -12.90 3.49 -1.76
N ILE A 281 -12.87 2.19 -2.10
CA ILE A 281 -13.73 1.58 -3.13
C ILE A 281 -15.20 1.79 -2.80
N ASN A 282 -15.60 1.52 -1.55
CA ASN A 282 -16.98 1.69 -1.10
C ASN A 282 -17.40 3.17 -1.11
N GLN A 283 -16.52 4.08 -0.72
CA GLN A 283 -16.80 5.52 -0.72
C GLN A 283 -16.94 6.07 -2.16
N ILE A 284 -16.10 5.62 -3.10
CA ILE A 284 -16.24 5.96 -4.52
C ILE A 284 -17.60 5.47 -5.05
N LYS A 285 -18.03 4.25 -4.70
CA LYS A 285 -19.34 3.71 -5.08
C LYS A 285 -20.50 4.53 -4.52
N ILE A 286 -20.40 5.00 -3.28
CA ILE A 286 -21.41 5.84 -2.63
C ILE A 286 -21.53 7.19 -3.35
N GLU A 287 -20.39 7.81 -3.68
CA GLU A 287 -20.34 9.13 -4.32
C GLU A 287 -20.65 9.07 -5.83
N ASN A 288 -20.41 7.93 -6.46
CA ASN A 288 -20.52 7.71 -7.90
C ASN A 288 -21.29 6.41 -8.21
N PRO A 289 -22.57 6.30 -7.82
CA PRO A 289 -23.33 5.04 -7.91
C PRO A 289 -23.49 4.52 -9.35
N HIS A 290 -23.39 5.41 -10.34
CA HIS A 290 -23.44 5.07 -11.76
C HIS A 290 -22.26 4.21 -12.23
N LEU A 291 -21.14 4.18 -11.49
CA LEU A 291 -19.98 3.32 -11.80
C LEU A 291 -20.24 1.86 -11.46
N TRP A 292 -21.13 1.57 -10.50
CA TRP A 292 -21.33 0.22 -9.95
C TRP A 292 -22.40 -0.59 -10.71
N THR A 293 -22.23 -0.68 -12.03
CA THR A 293 -23.17 -1.39 -12.92
C THR A 293 -23.07 -2.90 -12.80
N GLU A 294 -24.10 -3.64 -13.22
CA GLU A 294 -24.04 -5.12 -13.23
C GLU A 294 -22.90 -5.64 -14.09
N ALA A 295 -22.64 -5.02 -15.25
CA ALA A 295 -21.52 -5.40 -16.11
C ALA A 295 -20.17 -5.24 -15.39
N PHE A 296 -19.97 -4.13 -14.68
CA PHE A 296 -18.74 -3.89 -13.93
C PHE A 296 -18.59 -4.85 -12.74
N LYS A 297 -19.68 -5.16 -12.02
CA LYS A 297 -19.66 -6.19 -10.97
C LYS A 297 -19.22 -7.56 -11.51
N GLN A 298 -19.73 -7.97 -12.67
CA GLN A 298 -19.35 -9.25 -13.28
C GLN A 298 -17.88 -9.25 -13.70
N GLU A 299 -17.37 -8.13 -14.22
CA GLU A 299 -15.95 -7.97 -14.53
C GLU A 299 -15.07 -8.18 -13.27
N LEU A 300 -15.39 -7.50 -12.16
CA LEU A 300 -14.63 -7.64 -10.91
C LEU A 300 -14.71 -9.07 -10.34
N ILE A 301 -15.86 -9.73 -10.47
CA ILE A 301 -16.01 -11.14 -10.08
C ILE A 301 -15.07 -12.04 -10.89
N LEU A 302 -14.95 -11.81 -12.21
CA LEU A 302 -14.04 -12.58 -13.06
C LEU A 302 -12.58 -12.36 -12.67
N MET A 303 -12.18 -11.12 -12.37
CA MET A 303 -10.83 -10.82 -11.87
C MET A 303 -10.53 -11.55 -10.57
N ILE A 304 -11.47 -11.57 -9.61
CA ILE A 304 -11.28 -12.27 -8.33
C ILE A 304 -11.16 -13.79 -8.55
N ARG A 305 -11.95 -14.37 -9.46
CA ARG A 305 -11.87 -15.80 -9.78
C ARG A 305 -10.54 -16.17 -10.43
N GLU A 306 -10.09 -15.36 -11.38
CA GLU A 306 -8.77 -15.53 -12.02
C GLU A 306 -7.64 -15.45 -10.97
N ALA A 307 -7.71 -14.49 -10.06
CA ALA A 307 -6.75 -14.37 -8.97
C ALA A 307 -6.72 -15.61 -8.07
N VAL A 308 -7.89 -16.17 -7.72
CA VAL A 308 -7.95 -17.42 -6.94
C VAL A 308 -7.26 -18.57 -7.68
N GLU A 309 -7.44 -18.67 -9.00
CA GLU A 309 -6.80 -19.72 -9.81
C GLU A 309 -5.27 -19.54 -9.88
N LEU A 310 -4.80 -18.30 -10.11
CA LEU A 310 -3.38 -17.97 -10.13
C LEU A 310 -2.71 -18.27 -8.78
N GLU A 311 -3.36 -17.90 -7.68
CA GLU A 311 -2.80 -18.08 -6.35
C GLU A 311 -2.83 -19.54 -5.90
N ALA A 312 -3.87 -20.29 -6.28
CA ALA A 312 -3.92 -21.73 -6.07
C ALA A 312 -2.74 -22.39 -6.79
N LEU A 313 -2.51 -22.04 -8.06
CA LEU A 313 -1.39 -22.57 -8.83
C LEU A 313 -0.04 -22.22 -8.19
N TYR A 314 0.14 -20.99 -7.68
CA TYR A 314 1.32 -20.63 -6.90
C TYR A 314 1.51 -21.52 -5.66
N ALA A 315 0.44 -21.80 -4.90
CA ALA A 315 0.50 -22.68 -3.73
C ALA A 315 0.87 -24.13 -4.10
N HIS A 316 0.27 -24.67 -5.17
CA HIS A 316 0.57 -26.02 -5.68
C HIS A 316 2.01 -26.14 -6.17
N GLU A 317 2.50 -25.16 -6.93
CA GLU A 317 3.88 -25.19 -7.41
C GLU A 317 4.89 -25.01 -6.28
N THR A 318 4.56 -24.22 -5.25
CA THR A 318 5.43 -23.94 -4.09
C THR A 318 5.48 -25.11 -3.10
N MET A 319 4.43 -25.91 -3.02
CA MET A 319 4.33 -27.05 -2.11
C MET A 319 3.90 -28.34 -2.82
N PRO A 320 4.67 -28.85 -3.79
CA PRO A 320 4.28 -30.01 -4.59
C PRO A 320 4.06 -31.28 -3.76
N ARG A 321 4.77 -31.42 -2.62
CA ARG A 321 4.62 -32.54 -1.67
C ARG A 321 3.94 -32.15 -0.36
N GLY A 322 3.67 -30.86 -0.14
CA GLY A 322 3.30 -30.33 1.17
C GLY A 322 4.45 -30.41 2.20
N VAL A 323 4.20 -29.84 3.38
CA VAL A 323 5.04 -29.94 4.58
C VAL A 323 4.16 -30.19 5.80
N LEU A 324 4.76 -30.43 6.98
CA LEU A 324 3.98 -30.69 8.18
C LEU A 324 2.97 -29.55 8.46
N GLY A 325 1.69 -29.88 8.40
CA GLY A 325 0.58 -28.95 8.64
C GLY A 325 0.15 -28.09 7.45
N LEU A 326 0.80 -28.23 6.28
CA LEU A 326 0.44 -27.49 5.06
C LEU A 326 0.47 -28.39 3.82
N ASN A 327 -0.57 -28.32 3.00
CA ASN A 327 -0.57 -28.89 1.66
C ASN A 327 -1.38 -27.99 0.73
N ALA A 328 -1.12 -28.10 -0.57
CA ALA A 328 -1.74 -27.23 -1.56
C ALA A 328 -3.29 -27.30 -1.62
N PRO A 329 -3.95 -28.47 -1.49
CA PRO A 329 -5.42 -28.53 -1.40
C PRO A 329 -6.03 -27.68 -0.28
N MET A 330 -5.37 -27.53 0.88
CA MET A 330 -5.85 -26.62 1.93
C MET A 330 -5.88 -25.16 1.46
N PHE A 331 -4.99 -24.77 0.55
CA PHE A 331 -5.00 -23.43 -0.02
C PHE A 331 -6.14 -23.22 -1.01
N ASP A 332 -6.60 -24.27 -1.71
CA ASP A 332 -7.78 -24.16 -2.59
C ASP A 332 -9.02 -23.75 -1.77
N ASP A 333 -9.24 -24.37 -0.61
CA ASP A 333 -10.34 -24.04 0.30
C ASP A 333 -10.16 -22.66 0.95
N TYR A 334 -8.94 -22.36 1.41
CA TYR A 334 -8.63 -21.07 2.02
C TYR A 334 -8.82 -19.90 1.04
N LEU A 335 -8.35 -20.04 -0.21
CA LEU A 335 -8.48 -19.02 -1.25
C LEU A 335 -9.94 -18.72 -1.57
N ARG A 336 -10.78 -19.77 -1.68
CA ARG A 336 -12.23 -19.61 -1.87
C ARG A 336 -12.88 -18.89 -0.69
N PHE A 337 -12.48 -19.23 0.54
CA PHE A 337 -12.96 -18.58 1.75
C PHE A 337 -12.60 -17.09 1.78
N ILE A 338 -11.32 -16.74 1.55
CA ILE A 338 -10.91 -15.33 1.56
C ILE A 338 -11.54 -14.56 0.40
N ALA A 339 -11.67 -15.15 -0.79
CA ALA A 339 -12.30 -14.51 -1.93
C ALA A 339 -13.76 -14.15 -1.66
N ASN A 340 -14.54 -15.04 -1.03
CA ASN A 340 -15.91 -14.72 -0.60
C ASN A 340 -15.93 -13.56 0.39
N ARG A 341 -14.99 -13.53 1.33
CA ARG A 341 -14.87 -12.44 2.30
C ARG A 341 -14.56 -11.11 1.61
N ARG A 342 -13.64 -11.10 0.64
CA ARG A 342 -13.34 -9.93 -0.19
C ARG A 342 -14.55 -9.45 -0.99
N CYS A 343 -15.24 -10.37 -1.67
CA CYS A 343 -16.48 -10.07 -2.39
C CYS A 343 -17.51 -9.40 -1.47
N ALA A 344 -17.75 -9.96 -0.27
CA ALA A 344 -18.69 -9.39 0.69
C ALA A 344 -18.29 -7.97 1.13
N GLN A 345 -17.00 -7.72 1.39
CA GLN A 345 -16.49 -6.42 1.83
C GLN A 345 -16.71 -5.29 0.82
N ILE A 346 -16.75 -5.60 -0.48
CA ILE A 346 -17.07 -4.63 -1.54
C ILE A 346 -18.48 -4.81 -2.14
N GLY A 347 -19.34 -5.60 -1.50
CA GLY A 347 -20.75 -5.76 -1.89
C GLY A 347 -20.96 -6.53 -3.21
N LEU A 348 -20.09 -7.49 -3.52
CA LEU A 348 -20.28 -8.49 -4.57
C LEU A 348 -20.90 -9.76 -3.99
N ALA A 349 -21.57 -10.54 -4.84
CA ALA A 349 -22.18 -11.80 -4.44
C ALA A 349 -21.11 -12.83 -4.02
N GLU A 350 -21.51 -13.79 -3.18
CA GLU A 350 -20.69 -14.96 -2.86
C GLU A 350 -20.36 -15.76 -4.12
N GLN A 351 -19.09 -16.17 -4.25
CA GLN A 351 -18.59 -16.87 -5.46
C GLN A 351 -18.38 -18.38 -5.22
N TYR A 352 -18.09 -18.76 -3.98
CA TYR A 352 -17.77 -20.14 -3.61
C TYR A 352 -18.61 -20.60 -2.41
N PRO A 353 -19.91 -20.92 -2.60
CA PRO A 353 -20.78 -21.33 -1.52
C PRO A 353 -20.23 -22.53 -0.74
N GLY A 354 -20.22 -22.42 0.59
CA GLY A 354 -19.73 -23.48 1.48
C GLY A 354 -18.21 -23.56 1.65
N ALA A 355 -17.46 -22.60 1.11
CA ALA A 355 -16.03 -22.48 1.39
C ALA A 355 -15.78 -22.27 2.90
N THR A 356 -14.80 -23.00 3.46
CA THR A 356 -14.46 -22.94 4.88
C THR A 356 -13.02 -22.47 5.08
N ASN A 357 -12.69 -21.96 6.26
CA ASN A 357 -11.32 -21.58 6.59
C ASN A 357 -10.56 -22.77 7.21
N PRO A 358 -9.61 -23.41 6.49
CA PRO A 358 -8.80 -24.49 7.05
C PRO A 358 -7.71 -23.98 8.02
N PHE A 359 -7.50 -22.66 8.10
CA PHE A 359 -6.51 -22.01 8.97
C PHE A 359 -7.21 -21.04 9.94
N PRO A 360 -8.03 -21.52 10.89
CA PRO A 360 -8.77 -20.65 11.82
C PRO A 360 -7.86 -19.75 12.66
N TRP A 361 -6.64 -20.20 12.94
CA TRP A 361 -5.63 -19.43 13.65
C TRP A 361 -5.18 -18.16 12.90
N MET A 362 -5.36 -18.07 11.58
CA MET A 362 -5.11 -16.82 10.85
C MET A 362 -6.11 -15.73 11.26
N SER A 363 -7.37 -16.11 11.48
CA SER A 363 -8.38 -15.18 12.00
C SER A 363 -8.01 -14.72 13.41
N GLU A 364 -7.54 -15.63 14.26
CA GLU A 364 -7.09 -15.31 15.61
C GLU A 364 -5.91 -14.33 15.61
N VAL A 365 -4.92 -14.50 14.73
CA VAL A 365 -3.79 -13.57 14.59
C VAL A 365 -4.28 -12.18 14.19
N LEU A 366 -5.21 -12.09 13.25
CA LEU A 366 -5.82 -10.83 12.83
C LEU A 366 -6.67 -10.18 13.92
N ASP A 367 -7.36 -10.96 14.74
CA ASP A 367 -8.24 -10.45 15.80
C ASP A 367 -7.47 -10.07 17.08
N LEU A 368 -6.47 -10.85 17.49
CA LEU A 368 -5.60 -10.53 18.64
C LEU A 368 -4.85 -9.20 18.47
N GLN A 369 -4.56 -8.82 17.23
CA GLN A 369 -3.92 -7.55 16.93
C GLN A 369 -4.87 -6.36 16.90
N LYS A 370 -6.19 -6.56 16.78
CA LYS A 370 -7.17 -5.49 17.03
C LYS A 370 -7.25 -5.11 18.51
N GLU A 371 -6.98 -6.07 19.41
CA GLU A 371 -7.03 -5.84 20.86
C GLU A 371 -5.70 -5.33 21.45
N LYS A 372 -4.56 -5.71 20.86
CA LYS A 372 -3.24 -5.27 21.35
C LYS A 372 -2.79 -3.95 20.70
N ASN A 373 -3.18 -2.84 21.30
CA ASN A 373 -2.32 -1.65 21.29
C ASN A 373 -1.01 -2.03 22.00
N PHE A 374 0.08 -2.15 21.24
CA PHE A 374 1.38 -2.75 21.59
C PHE A 374 2.11 -2.10 22.79
N PHE A 375 1.50 -1.14 23.48
CA PHE A 375 1.95 -0.56 24.74
C PHE A 375 2.03 -1.56 25.90
N GLU A 376 1.39 -2.74 25.80
CA GLU A 376 1.45 -3.74 26.88
C GLU A 376 2.69 -4.65 26.85
N THR A 377 3.49 -4.66 25.77
CA THR A 377 4.67 -5.56 25.68
C THR A 377 6.02 -4.83 25.65
N ARG A 378 6.04 -3.50 25.64
CA ARG A 378 7.26 -2.70 25.89
C ARG A 378 7.23 -2.01 27.24
N VAL A 379 7.43 -2.78 28.30
CA VAL A 379 8.00 -2.27 29.55
C VAL A 379 9.10 -3.21 30.01
N THR A 380 10.29 -3.02 29.49
CA THR A 380 11.52 -3.22 30.25
C THR A 380 12.54 -2.21 29.73
N GLU A 381 12.75 -1.17 30.53
CA GLU A 381 13.83 -0.19 30.45
C GLU A 381 13.88 0.74 29.22
N TYR A 382 13.21 1.89 29.33
CA TYR A 382 13.88 3.18 29.49
C TYR A 382 12.82 4.18 29.99
N GLN A 383 12.82 4.44 31.31
CA GLN A 383 12.21 5.67 31.82
C GLN A 383 13.05 6.83 31.29
N THR A 384 12.57 7.51 30.25
CA THR A 384 13.01 8.88 29.96
C THR A 384 12.50 9.75 31.11
N GLY A 385 13.42 10.06 32.02
CA GLY A 385 13.17 10.92 33.14
C GLY A 385 12.80 12.34 32.70
N GLY A 386 11.88 12.93 33.46
CA GLY A 386 11.83 14.38 33.66
C GLY A 386 10.75 15.13 32.90
N THR A 387 9.50 15.02 33.37
CA THR A 387 8.55 16.13 33.29
C THR A 387 8.19 16.55 34.71
N LEU A 388 8.90 17.55 35.21
CA LEU A 388 8.51 18.34 36.38
C LEU A 388 7.27 19.15 36.01
N SER A 389 6.17 18.93 36.71
CA SER A 389 5.05 19.87 36.78
C SER A 389 5.40 20.99 37.76
N TRP A 390 5.21 22.23 37.37
CA TRP A 390 5.14 23.36 38.29
C TRP A 390 3.71 23.90 38.26
N ASP A 391 3.14 24.11 39.44
CA ASP A 391 1.84 24.76 39.67
C ASP A 391 1.81 26.21 39.18
#